data_AF-A0A3P3QQH8-F1
#
_entry.id   AF-A0A3P3QQH8-F1
#
_cell.length_a   1.000
_cell.length_b   1.000
_cell.length_c   1.000
_cell.angle_alpha   90.00
_cell.angle_beta   90.00
_cell.angle_gamma   90.00
#
_symmetry.space_group_name_H-M   'P 1'
#
loop_
_entity.id
_entity.type
_entity.pdbx_description
1 polymer ?
#
loop_
_entity_poly.entity_id
_entity_poly.type
_entity_poly.pdbx_seq_one_letter_code
_entity_poly.pdbx_strand_id
1 'polypeptide(L)'
;MDVLTVSEARASFKAVIDRVLDTHEPTLITSQRSGNVVMISEADFNAMQETLYLLGTPNNANRLRESVARIKAGTFEMQDVVNVEEKS
;
A
#
# COMPACT_ATOMS: atom_id res chain seq x y z
N MET A 1 14.85 -4.31 -2.74
CA MET A 1 14.68 -3.39 -3.89
C MET A 1 15.68 -3.76 -4.98
N ASP A 2 15.16 -4.31 -6.08
CA ASP A 2 15.93 -4.76 -7.24
C ASP A 2 16.10 -3.61 -8.25
N VAL A 3 17.19 -3.60 -9.02
CA VAL A 3 17.48 -2.54 -10.01
C VAL A 3 17.83 -3.18 -11.35
N LEU A 4 17.01 -2.92 -12.36
CA LEU A 4 17.15 -3.46 -13.70
C LEU A 4 17.23 -2.33 -14.71
N THR A 5 17.89 -2.58 -15.84
CA THR A 5 17.75 -1.75 -17.03
C THR A 5 16.44 -2.06 -17.75
N VAL A 6 15.95 -1.14 -18.59
CA VAL A 6 14.79 -1.42 -19.48
C VAL A 6 15.00 -2.68 -20.33
N SER A 7 16.22 -2.96 -20.77
CA SER A 7 16.52 -4.15 -21.58
C SER A 7 16.38 -5.45 -20.79
N GLU A 8 16.88 -5.49 -19.55
CA GLU A 8 16.77 -6.65 -18.66
C GLU A 8 15.31 -6.89 -18.24
N ALA A 9 14.61 -5.81 -17.87
CA ALA A 9 13.20 -5.87 -17.51
C ALA A 9 12.33 -6.39 -18.68
N ARG A 10 12.63 -5.97 -19.92
CA ARG A 10 11.93 -6.50 -21.12
C ARG A 10 12.23 -7.97 -21.36
N ALA A 11 13.49 -8.39 -21.21
CA ALA A 11 13.90 -9.77 -21.45
C ALA A 11 13.32 -10.76 -20.42
N SER A 12 13.04 -10.28 -19.20
CA SER A 12 12.62 -11.12 -18.06
C SER A 12 11.29 -10.69 -17.44
N PHE A 13 10.42 -10.01 -18.20
CA PHE A 13 9.27 -9.27 -17.68
C PHE A 13 8.34 -10.09 -16.76
N LYS A 14 8.02 -11.33 -17.14
CA LYS A 14 7.19 -12.22 -16.31
C LYS A 14 7.83 -12.54 -14.96
N ALA A 15 9.13 -12.81 -14.94
CA ALA A 15 9.86 -13.10 -13.71
C ALA A 15 9.97 -11.87 -12.79
N VAL A 16 10.04 -10.67 -13.38
CA VAL A 16 10.00 -9.41 -12.62
C VAL A 16 8.62 -9.22 -11.97
N ILE A 17 7.54 -9.45 -12.73
CA ILE A 17 6.17 -9.40 -12.17
C ILE A 17 6.02 -10.40 -11.02
N ASP A 18 6.39 -11.66 -11.23
CA ASP A 18 6.23 -12.71 -10.22
C ASP A 18 6.99 -12.36 -8.94
N ARG A 19 8.23 -11.87 -9.07
CA ARG A 19 9.01 -11.41 -7.93
C ARG A 19 8.31 -10.29 -7.17
N VAL A 20 7.81 -9.27 -7.87
CA VAL A 20 7.14 -8.12 -7.23
C VAL A 20 5.86 -8.57 -6.51
N LEU A 21 5.11 -9.51 -7.09
CA LEU A 21 3.90 -10.06 -6.47
C LEU A 21 4.22 -10.94 -5.26
N ASP A 22 5.25 -11.79 -5.34
CA ASP A 22 5.56 -12.75 -4.28
C ASP A 22 6.29 -12.11 -3.09
N THR A 23 7.16 -11.13 -3.37
CA THR A 23 8.03 -10.54 -2.34
C THR A 23 7.47 -9.24 -1.76
N HIS A 24 6.50 -8.61 -2.43
CA HIS A 24 6.04 -7.25 -2.12
C HIS A 24 7.19 -6.22 -2.09
N GLU A 25 8.29 -6.49 -2.81
CA GLU A 25 9.40 -5.57 -2.96
C GLU A 25 9.33 -4.80 -4.28
N PRO A 26 9.50 -3.45 -4.27
CA PRO A 26 9.56 -2.66 -5.48
C PRO A 26 10.81 -2.99 -6.32
N THR A 27 10.64 -2.96 -7.64
CA THR A 27 11.74 -3.05 -8.61
C THR A 27 11.91 -1.73 -9.35
N LEU A 28 13.12 -1.16 -9.35
CA LEU A 28 13.47 0.03 -10.11
C LEU A 28 13.94 -0.36 -11.51
N ILE A 29 13.27 0.17 -12.53
CA ILE A 29 13.66 0.01 -13.93
C ILE A 29 14.29 1.32 -14.39
N THR A 30 15.56 1.25 -14.76
CA THR A 30 16.37 2.40 -15.15
C THR A 30 16.48 2.54 -16.67
N SER A 31 16.39 3.79 -17.15
CA SER A 31 16.60 4.12 -18.56
C SER A 31 17.61 5.25 -18.69
N GLN A 32 18.58 5.09 -19.58
CA GLN A 32 19.54 6.14 -19.90
C GLN A 32 18.92 7.29 -20.70
N ARG A 33 17.72 7.11 -21.29
CA ARG A 33 17.12 8.08 -22.23
C ARG A 33 15.79 8.67 -21.79
N SER A 34 15.01 7.94 -21.00
CA SER A 34 13.57 8.22 -20.78
C SER A 34 13.16 8.33 -19.31
N GLY A 35 14.12 8.31 -18.38
CA GLY A 35 13.86 8.34 -16.94
C GLY A 35 13.58 6.97 -16.34
N ASN A 36 13.60 6.89 -15.01
CA ASN A 36 13.42 5.64 -14.28
C ASN A 36 11.94 5.45 -13.90
N VAL A 37 11.50 4.20 -13.83
CA VAL A 37 10.17 3.81 -13.35
C VAL A 37 10.29 2.77 -12.24
N VAL A 38 9.30 2.71 -11.36
CA VAL A 38 9.24 1.70 -10.30
C VAL A 38 8.05 0.78 -10.58
N MET A 39 8.28 -0.52 -10.54
CA MET A 39 7.24 -1.54 -10.57
C MET A 39 6.96 -2.00 -9.14
N ILE A 40 5.67 -2.05 -8.80
CA ILE A 40 5.11 -2.48 -7.52
C ILE A 40 3.87 -3.31 -7.78
N SER A 41 3.46 -4.13 -6.82
CA SER A 41 2.20 -4.85 -6.91
C SER A 41 1.03 -3.86 -6.83
N GLU A 42 -0.12 -4.24 -7.41
CA GLU A 42 -1.36 -3.47 -7.26
C GLU A 42 -1.76 -3.33 -5.78
N ALA A 43 -1.61 -4.40 -5.01
CA ALA A 43 -1.94 -4.41 -3.58
C ALA A 43 -1.09 -3.39 -2.80
N ASP A 44 0.22 -3.34 -3.06
CA ASP A 44 1.11 -2.38 -2.40
C ASP A 44 0.81 -0.94 -2.84
N PHE A 45 0.52 -0.74 -4.14
CA PHE A 45 0.09 0.58 -4.62
C PHE A 45 -1.17 1.06 -3.89
N ASN A 46 -2.20 0.22 -3.81
CA ASN A 46 -3.45 0.56 -3.14
C ASN A 46 -3.23 0.82 -1.64
N ALA A 47 -2.43 -0.01 -0.96
CA ALA A 47 -2.09 0.18 0.45
C ALA A 47 -1.33 1.50 0.70
N MET A 48 -0.43 1.89 -0.19
CA MET A 48 0.26 3.17 -0.12
C MET A 48 -0.72 4.33 -0.32
N GLN A 49 -1.61 4.25 -1.31
CA GLN A 49 -2.61 5.28 -1.57
C GLN A 49 -3.58 5.44 -0.40
N GLU A 50 -4.03 4.34 0.20
CA GLU A 50 -4.85 4.35 1.40
C GLU A 50 -4.10 4.97 2.59
N THR A 51 -2.84 4.58 2.80
CA THR A 51 -2.01 5.16 3.88
C THR A 51 -1.85 6.67 3.70
N LEU A 52 -1.57 7.13 2.48
CA LEU A 52 -1.48 8.56 2.16
C LEU A 52 -2.81 9.28 2.40
N TYR A 53 -3.93 8.66 2.02
CA TYR A 53 -5.27 9.20 2.29
C TYR A 53 -5.56 9.32 3.79
N LEU A 54 -5.34 8.24 4.54
CA LEU A 54 -5.57 8.19 5.99
C LEU A 54 -4.72 9.23 6.74
N LEU A 55 -3.47 9.43 6.29
CA LEU A 55 -2.54 10.37 6.90
C LEU A 55 -2.59 11.78 6.28
N GLY A 56 -3.41 12.00 5.26
CA GLY A 56 -3.41 13.22 4.45
C GLY A 56 -3.86 14.49 5.18
N THR A 57 -4.53 14.37 6.33
CA THR A 57 -4.86 15.51 7.19
C THR A 57 -4.41 15.28 8.63
N PRO A 58 -3.93 16.32 9.36
CA PRO A 58 -3.53 16.18 10.75
C PRO A 58 -4.64 15.61 11.63
N ASN A 59 -5.88 16.06 11.41
CA ASN A 59 -7.05 15.60 12.18
C ASN A 59 -7.29 14.09 11.99
N ASN A 60 -7.33 13.62 10.73
CA ASN A 60 -7.56 12.20 10.46
C ASN A 60 -6.39 11.33 10.98
N ALA A 61 -5.16 11.78 10.74
CA ALA A 61 -3.96 11.07 11.18
C ALA A 61 -3.89 10.95 12.71
N ASN A 62 -4.24 12.01 13.45
CA ASN A 62 -4.27 11.99 14.92
C ASN A 62 -5.36 11.04 15.44
N ARG A 63 -6.59 11.14 14.91
CA ARG A 63 -7.70 10.23 15.28
C ARG A 63 -7.34 8.76 15.05
N LEU A 64 -6.70 8.45 13.92
CA LEU A 64 -6.24 7.09 13.62
C LEU A 64 -5.17 6.62 14.61
N ARG A 65 -4.14 7.44 14.86
CA ARG A 65 -3.06 7.10 15.81
C ARG A 65 -3.57 6.89 17.23
N GLU A 66 -4.47 7.75 17.71
CA GLU A 66 -5.12 7.61 19.01
C GLU A 66 -5.92 6.31 19.10
N SER A 67 -6.68 5.98 18.06
CA SER A 67 -7.48 4.76 18.03
C SER A 67 -6.59 3.51 18.08
N VAL A 68 -5.49 3.49 17.32
CA VAL A 68 -4.50 2.40 17.37
C VAL A 68 -3.83 2.31 18.75
N ALA A 69 -3.50 3.45 19.37
CA ALA A 69 -2.89 3.50 20.70
C ALA A 69 -3.83 2.94 21.79
N ARG A 70 -5.11 3.34 21.75
CA ARG A 70 -6.15 2.82 22.66
C ARG A 70 -6.29 1.30 22.57
N ILE A 71 -6.35 0.75 21.34
CA ILE A 71 -6.42 -0.70 21.12
C ILE A 71 -5.17 -1.40 21.69
N LYS A 72 -3.97 -0.87 21.42
CA LYS A 72 -2.71 -1.43 21.96
C LYS A 72 -2.63 -1.38 23.49
N ALA A 73 -3.25 -0.38 24.11
CA ALA A 73 -3.35 -0.25 25.56
C ALA A 73 -4.46 -1.13 26.18
N GLY A 74 -5.22 -1.89 25.37
CA GLY A 74 -6.36 -2.66 25.83
C GLY A 74 -7.58 -1.81 26.20
N THR A 75 -7.59 -0.53 25.83
CA THR A 75 -8.67 0.41 26.09
C THR A 75 -9.63 0.43 24.90
N PHE A 76 -10.53 -0.55 24.83
CA PHE A 76 -11.57 -0.64 23.81
C PHE A 76 -12.85 -1.21 24.41
N GLU A 77 -13.98 -0.91 23.79
CA GLU A 77 -15.28 -1.47 24.17
C GLU A 77 -15.78 -2.35 23.02
N MET A 78 -16.28 -3.54 23.36
CA MET A 78 -17.00 -4.36 22.39
C MET A 78 -18.44 -3.89 22.33
N GLN A 79 -18.92 -3.62 21.13
CA GLN A 79 -20.31 -3.26 20.88
C GLN A 79 -20.88 -4.19 19.83
N ASP A 80 -22.12 -4.63 20.03
CA ASP A 80 -22.85 -5.39 19.02
C ASP A 80 -23.16 -4.48 17.83
N VAL A 81 -23.03 -5.02 16.62
CA VAL A 81 -23.36 -4.29 15.39
C VAL A 81 -24.88 -4.13 15.32
N VAL A 82 -25.36 -2.90 15.46
CA VAL A 82 -26.76 -2.58 15.25
C VAL A 82 -27.01 -2.46 13.75
N ASN A 83 -27.70 -3.44 13.16
CA ASN A 83 -28.22 -3.32 11.80
C ASN A 83 -29.35 -2.29 11.78
N VAL A 84 -29.11 -1.17 11.11
CA VAL A 84 -30.16 -0.21 10.81
C VAL A 84 -30.87 -0.72 9.57
N GLU A 85 -32.04 -1.36 9.73
CA GLU A 85 -32.89 -1.68 8.58
C GLU A 85 -33.27 -0.37 7.86
N GLU A 86 -32.80 -0.21 6.63
CA GLU A 86 -33.20 0.90 5.76
C GLU A 86 -34.71 0.82 5.55
N LYS A 87 -35.46 1.74 6.15
CA LYS A 87 -36.88 1.93 5.83
C LYS A 87 -36.97 2.33 4.36
N SER A 88 -37.49 1.42 3.54
CA SER A 88 -37.95 1.65 2.16
C SER A 88 -39.04 2.72 2.10
#